data_AF-A0A9E5KU27-F1
#
_entry.id   AF-A0A9E5KU27-F1
#
_cell.length_a   1.000
_cell.length_b   1.000
_cell.length_c   1.000
_cell.angle_alpha   90.00
_cell.angle_beta   90.00
_cell.angle_gamma   90.00
#
_symmetry.space_group_name_H-M   'P 1'
#
loop_
_entity.id
_entity.type
_entity.pdbx_description
1 polymer ?
#
loop_
_entity_poly.entity_id
_entity_poly.type
_entity_poly.pdbx_seq_one_letter_code
_entity_poly.pdbx_strand_id
1 'polypeptide(L)'
;MKKTLVLLLIALLAMGTVFAAGSKEAAAQTGPVTLRLSWWGGDSRHTPTLKAMEAYTAQNPNVRLEGEYGGWDGYYQKIVTQIAGGTAADIIQIDQPWLAGLASKGDVFATIDSSMVDLSQFDADFLKNYCTYEGKLLGLPTGTNVNTLIVDPAMLSSFGIDPNTVWTWDNIITEGRKINAQDKTAYFSGATPDIMRYWFEVYIAQLAGAVV
;
A
#
# COMPACT_ATOMS: atom_id res chain seq x y z
N MET A 1 16.72 -31.81 71.77
CA MET A 1 16.38 -30.47 71.24
C MET A 1 14.85 -30.39 71.14
N LYS A 2 14.15 -30.17 72.27
CA LYS A 2 13.32 -28.97 72.58
C LYS A 2 12.55 -28.43 71.36
N LYS A 3 11.30 -28.85 71.11
CA LYS A 3 10.00 -28.43 71.71
C LYS A 3 9.46 -27.09 71.15
N THR A 4 8.24 -27.13 70.57
CA THR A 4 7.13 -26.12 70.63
C THR A 4 7.40 -24.72 69.98
N LEU A 5 6.48 -23.91 69.44
CA LEU A 5 5.01 -23.78 69.28
C LEU A 5 4.78 -22.34 68.72
N VAL A 6 3.54 -21.98 68.32
CA VAL A 6 2.97 -20.59 68.23
C VAL A 6 3.26 -19.85 66.90
N LEU A 7 2.35 -19.49 65.97
CA LEU A 7 0.93 -19.06 65.96
C LEU A 7 0.65 -17.67 66.57
N LEU A 8 0.65 -16.62 65.75
CA LEU A 8 0.01 -15.29 65.94
C LEU A 8 -0.20 -14.74 64.52
N LEU A 9 -1.35 -14.78 63.84
CA LEU A 9 -2.74 -14.40 64.16
C LEU A 9 -2.95 -12.88 64.35
N ILE A 10 -3.22 -12.23 63.21
CA ILE A 10 -4.30 -11.26 62.93
C ILE A 10 -4.45 -10.05 63.87
N ALA A 11 -4.20 -8.87 63.31
CA ALA A 11 -4.98 -7.67 63.60
C ALA A 11 -5.02 -6.69 62.40
N LEU A 12 -6.15 -6.75 61.68
CA LEU A 12 -6.92 -5.68 61.02
C LEU A 12 -6.21 -4.63 60.12
N LEU A 13 -6.49 -4.58 58.82
CA LEU A 13 -7.66 -3.98 58.12
C LEU A 13 -7.53 -2.45 57.85
N ALA A 14 -7.12 -2.12 56.64
CA ALA A 14 -7.59 -0.97 55.84
C ALA A 14 -7.20 -1.27 54.38
N MET A 15 -8.00 -2.01 53.62
CA MET A 15 -9.12 -1.50 52.81
C MET A 15 -8.67 -0.38 51.87
N GLY A 16 -8.47 -0.77 50.60
CA GLY A 16 -8.08 0.14 49.51
C GLY A 16 -7.83 -0.57 48.19
N THR A 17 -8.58 -1.62 47.86
CA THR A 17 -8.67 -2.13 46.50
C THR A 17 -9.47 -1.13 45.67
N VAL A 18 -8.77 -0.19 45.02
CA VAL A 18 -9.32 0.55 43.89
C VAL A 18 -8.87 -0.19 42.63
N PHE A 19 -9.67 -1.18 42.25
CA PHE A 19 -9.78 -1.60 40.85
C PHE A 19 -10.51 -0.47 40.11
N ALA A 20 -9.78 0.58 39.76
CA ALA A 20 -10.20 1.47 38.69
C ALA A 20 -9.77 0.80 37.39
N ALA A 21 -10.72 0.16 36.71
CA ALA A 21 -10.63 -0.09 35.28
C ALA A 21 -10.65 1.26 34.55
N GLY A 22 -9.54 1.99 34.68
CA GLY A 22 -9.24 3.15 33.87
C GLY A 22 -8.62 2.64 32.58
N SER A 23 -9.28 2.94 31.46
CA SER A 23 -8.66 2.98 30.14
C SER A 23 -7.23 3.46 30.29
N LYS A 24 -6.24 2.64 29.90
CA LYS A 24 -4.87 3.12 29.70
C LYS A 24 -4.96 4.11 28.54
N GLU A 25 -5.28 5.37 28.82
CA GLU A 25 -4.87 6.46 27.96
C GLU A 25 -3.35 6.35 27.90
N ALA A 26 -2.87 5.87 26.75
CA ALA A 26 -1.46 5.91 26.44
C ALA A 26 -1.04 7.37 26.61
N ALA A 27 -0.21 7.64 27.63
CA ALA A 27 0.33 8.96 27.85
C ALA A 27 0.95 9.43 26.53
N ALA A 28 0.48 10.56 26.02
CA ALA A 28 1.02 11.14 24.80
C ALA A 28 2.55 11.21 24.95
N GLN A 29 3.28 10.51 24.09
CA GLN A 29 4.74 10.58 24.08
C GLN A 29 5.12 12.01 23.73
N THR A 30 5.55 12.79 24.73
CA THR A 30 5.94 14.19 24.57
C THR A 30 7.38 14.36 24.08
N GLY A 31 7.98 13.30 23.51
CA GLY A 31 9.35 13.30 23.00
C GLY A 31 9.41 13.26 21.47
N PRO A 32 10.58 13.51 20.87
CA PRO A 32 10.78 13.32 19.43
C PRO A 32 10.42 11.90 19.00
N VAL A 33 9.60 11.79 17.95
CA VAL A 33 9.19 10.53 17.34
C VAL A 33 9.85 10.42 15.97
N THR A 34 10.47 9.28 15.68
CA THR A 34 10.96 8.95 14.33
C THR A 34 10.06 7.87 13.74
N LEU A 35 9.55 8.10 12.53
CA LEU A 35 8.77 7.13 11.77
C LEU A 35 9.47 6.79 10.46
N ARG A 36 9.53 5.51 10.13
CA ARG A 36 10.04 4.98 8.86
C ARG A 36 8.90 4.90 7.84
N LEU A 37 9.16 5.37 6.63
CA LEU A 37 8.25 5.29 5.48
C LEU A 37 8.90 4.47 4.37
N SER A 38 8.28 3.35 4.00
CA SER A 38 8.71 2.50 2.89
C SER A 38 7.82 2.66 1.66
N TRP A 39 8.39 2.84 0.47
CA TRP A 39 7.62 2.94 -0.79
C TRP A 39 8.39 2.48 -2.01
N TRP A 40 7.69 2.12 -3.10
CA TRP A 40 8.32 1.83 -4.40
C TRP A 40 8.07 2.96 -5.39
N GLY A 41 8.89 3.07 -6.43
CA GLY A 41 8.65 3.98 -7.54
C GLY A 41 9.88 4.24 -8.38
N GLY A 42 9.80 5.27 -9.23
CA GLY A 42 10.96 5.94 -9.81
C GLY A 42 11.07 7.37 -9.29
N ASP A 43 12.01 8.14 -9.82
CA ASP A 43 12.31 9.51 -9.37
C ASP A 43 11.11 10.46 -9.39
N SER A 44 10.21 10.26 -10.35
CA SER A 44 8.94 10.99 -10.45
C SER A 44 8.01 10.79 -9.25
N ARG A 45 8.23 9.74 -8.45
CA ARG A 45 7.57 9.50 -7.16
C ARG A 45 8.49 9.80 -5.98
N HIS A 46 9.76 9.38 -6.02
CA HIS A 46 10.67 9.56 -4.88
C HIS A 46 10.84 11.05 -4.52
N THR A 47 11.05 11.90 -5.52
CA THR A 47 11.26 13.35 -5.31
C THR A 47 10.06 14.02 -4.63
N PRO A 48 8.82 13.90 -5.14
CA PRO A 48 7.67 14.50 -4.45
C PRO A 48 7.37 13.86 -3.09
N THR A 49 7.58 12.56 -2.89
CA THR A 49 7.41 11.93 -1.57
C THR A 49 8.38 12.51 -0.53
N LEU A 50 9.66 12.66 -0.89
CA LEU A 50 10.66 13.27 0.00
C LEU A 50 10.28 14.72 0.35
N LYS A 51 9.84 15.52 -0.63
CA LYS A 51 9.35 16.89 -0.38
C LYS A 51 8.13 16.91 0.55
N ALA A 52 7.21 15.96 0.40
CA ALA A 52 6.05 15.84 1.30
C ALA A 52 6.50 15.49 2.73
N MET A 53 7.50 14.60 2.88
CA MET A 53 8.07 14.26 4.19
C MET A 53 8.75 15.47 4.86
N GLU A 54 9.50 16.26 4.09
CA GLU A 54 10.10 17.52 4.56
C GLU A 54 9.04 18.51 5.00
N ALA A 55 8.00 18.72 4.18
CA ALA A 55 6.89 19.62 4.50
C ALA A 55 6.11 19.17 5.75
N TYR A 56 5.95 17.85 5.95
CA TYR A 56 5.33 17.31 7.15
C TYR A 56 6.20 17.52 8.39
N THR A 57 7.51 17.25 8.29
CA THR A 57 8.48 17.47 9.37
C THR A 57 8.56 18.95 9.77
N ALA A 58 8.48 19.87 8.81
CA ALA A 58 8.48 21.31 9.08
C ALA A 58 7.23 21.77 9.87
N GLN A 59 6.07 21.15 9.61
CA GLN A 59 4.82 21.43 10.33
C GLN A 59 4.73 20.67 11.67
N ASN A 60 5.47 19.58 11.81
CA ASN A 60 5.45 18.71 12.98
C ASN A 60 6.89 18.50 13.48
N PRO A 61 7.52 19.51 14.12
CA PRO A 61 8.95 19.46 14.47
C PRO A 61 9.32 18.36 15.47
N ASN A 62 8.33 17.79 16.15
CA ASN A 62 8.51 16.63 17.03
C ASN A 62 8.48 15.29 16.28
N VAL A 63 8.19 15.28 14.97
CA VAL A 63 8.14 14.07 14.14
C VAL A 63 9.22 14.13 13.07
N ARG A 64 10.09 13.14 13.05
CA ARG A 64 11.08 12.91 12.00
C ARG A 64 10.64 11.75 11.11
N LEU A 65 10.73 11.92 9.81
CA LEU A 65 10.44 10.88 8.83
C LEU A 65 11.74 10.35 8.21
N GLU A 66 11.88 9.03 8.12
CA GLU A 66 13.01 8.36 7.48
C GLU A 66 12.52 7.50 6.32
N GLY A 67 13.07 7.74 5.13
CA GLY A 67 12.59 7.12 3.90
C GLY A 67 13.37 5.87 3.49
N GLU A 68 12.64 4.83 3.10
CA GLU A 68 13.16 3.61 2.49
C GLU A 68 12.49 3.38 1.14
N TYR A 69 13.16 3.74 0.05
CA TYR A 69 12.57 3.64 -1.28
C TYR A 69 13.44 2.88 -2.27
N GLY A 70 12.78 2.33 -3.29
CA GLY A 70 13.42 1.60 -4.38
C GLY A 70 12.46 1.36 -5.53
N GLY A 71 12.90 0.55 -6.50
CA GLY A 71 12.07 0.12 -7.62
C GLY A 71 10.93 -0.82 -7.21
N TRP A 72 10.05 -1.11 -8.16
CA TRP A 72 8.98 -2.10 -7.99
C TRP A 72 9.53 -3.52 -7.79
N ASP A 73 10.55 -3.88 -8.57
CA ASP A 73 11.13 -5.22 -8.57
C ASP A 73 11.71 -5.56 -7.19
N GLY A 74 11.20 -6.64 -6.59
CA GLY A 74 11.62 -7.10 -5.26
C GLY A 74 10.97 -6.37 -4.08
N TYR A 75 10.18 -5.33 -4.31
CA TYR A 75 9.57 -4.53 -3.24
C TYR A 75 8.59 -5.36 -2.38
N TYR A 76 7.71 -6.13 -3.01
CA TYR A 76 6.79 -7.00 -2.29
C TYR A 76 7.52 -8.03 -1.41
N GLN A 77 8.54 -8.69 -1.96
CA GLN A 77 9.36 -9.67 -1.23
C GLN A 77 10.09 -9.03 -0.05
N LYS A 78 10.60 -7.80 -0.22
CA LYS A 78 11.20 -7.02 0.87
C LYS A 78 10.19 -6.79 1.99
N ILE A 79 8.98 -6.29 1.68
CA ILE A 79 7.94 -6.04 2.68
C ILE A 79 7.54 -7.33 3.39
N VAL A 80 7.25 -8.40 2.66
CA VAL A 80 6.86 -9.69 3.24
C VAL A 80 7.92 -10.18 4.23
N THR A 81 9.20 -10.07 3.86
CA THR A 81 10.32 -10.45 4.72
C THR A 81 10.43 -9.56 5.94
N GLN A 82 10.29 -8.24 5.77
CA GLN A 82 10.34 -7.28 6.87
C GLN A 82 9.18 -7.45 7.86
N ILE A 83 7.96 -7.72 7.38
CA ILE A 83 6.79 -8.01 8.22
C ILE A 83 7.04 -9.30 9.00
N ALA A 84 7.45 -10.38 8.32
CA ALA A 84 7.71 -11.67 8.97
C ALA A 84 8.84 -11.58 10.01
N GLY A 85 9.83 -10.71 9.78
CA GLY A 85 10.95 -10.45 10.69
C GLY A 85 10.69 -9.38 11.75
N GLY A 86 9.52 -8.73 11.78
CA GLY A 86 9.23 -7.64 12.71
C GLY A 86 10.11 -6.39 12.53
N THR A 87 10.58 -6.13 11.31
CA THR A 87 11.49 -5.02 10.96
C THR A 87 10.92 -4.07 9.91
N ALA A 88 9.63 -4.21 9.60
CA ALA A 88 8.93 -3.35 8.66
C ALA A 88 8.95 -1.88 9.09
N ALA A 89 8.83 -1.00 8.11
CA ALA A 89 8.67 0.43 8.35
C ALA A 89 7.31 0.70 9.02
N ASP A 90 7.20 1.81 9.75
CA ASP A 90 5.97 2.21 10.44
C ASP A 90 4.84 2.53 9.47
N ILE A 91 5.20 3.09 8.31
CA ILE A 91 4.28 3.40 7.21
C ILE A 91 4.80 2.70 5.96
N ILE A 92 3.95 1.91 5.31
CA ILE A 92 4.33 1.09 4.17
C ILE A 92 3.37 1.37 3.02
N GLN A 93 3.90 1.70 1.85
CA GLN A 93 3.11 1.70 0.62
C GLN A 93 2.74 0.25 0.28
N ILE A 94 1.46 -0.02 0.12
CA ILE A 94 0.94 -1.35 -0.25
C ILE A 94 0.17 -1.22 -1.56
N ASP A 95 0.36 -2.21 -2.45
CA ASP A 95 -0.51 -2.36 -3.61
C ASP A 95 -1.82 -3.05 -3.20
N GLN A 96 -2.95 -2.60 -3.76
CA GLN A 96 -4.28 -3.04 -3.33
C GLN A 96 -4.45 -4.57 -3.30
N PRO A 97 -3.96 -5.35 -4.30
CA PRO A 97 -4.09 -6.81 -4.29
C PRO A 97 -3.35 -7.50 -3.15
N TRP A 98 -2.37 -6.84 -2.52
CA TRP A 98 -1.55 -7.43 -1.47
C TRP A 98 -2.19 -7.32 -0.08
N LEU A 99 -3.09 -6.36 0.12
CA LEU A 99 -3.62 -6.01 1.44
C LEU A 99 -4.22 -7.23 2.16
N ALA A 100 -5.15 -7.93 1.51
CA ALA A 100 -5.83 -9.08 2.09
C ALA A 100 -4.85 -10.23 2.40
N GLY A 101 -3.92 -10.52 1.50
CA GLY A 101 -2.94 -11.60 1.68
C GLY A 101 -1.87 -11.31 2.74
N LEU A 102 -1.59 -10.03 3.01
CA LEU A 102 -0.73 -9.61 4.12
C LEU A 102 -1.50 -9.60 5.44
N ALA A 103 -2.72 -9.05 5.44
CA ALA A 103 -3.58 -8.99 6.63
C ALA A 103 -4.04 -10.36 7.12
N SER A 104 -4.19 -11.34 6.22
CA SER A 104 -4.56 -12.72 6.60
C SER A 104 -3.46 -13.44 7.39
N LYS A 105 -2.24 -12.90 7.45
CA LYS A 105 -1.10 -13.50 8.17
C LYS A 105 -1.02 -13.07 9.63
N GLY A 106 -1.91 -12.20 10.10
CA GLY A 106 -1.97 -11.73 11.47
C GLY A 106 -2.23 -10.23 11.55
N ASP A 107 -2.00 -9.65 12.73
CA ASP A 107 -2.23 -8.23 13.00
C ASP A 107 -1.05 -7.39 12.49
N VAL A 108 -0.96 -7.28 11.16
CA VAL A 108 0.14 -6.61 10.44
C VAL A 108 -0.07 -5.11 10.35
N PHE A 109 -1.32 -4.67 10.14
CA PHE A 109 -1.67 -3.28 9.90
C PHE A 109 -2.55 -2.74 11.03
N ALA A 110 -2.30 -1.49 11.43
CA ALA A 110 -3.16 -0.80 12.36
C ALA A 110 -4.57 -0.64 11.77
N THR A 111 -5.59 -0.76 12.61
CA THR A 111 -6.96 -0.41 12.22
C THR A 111 -7.11 1.11 12.27
N ILE A 112 -7.51 1.70 11.15
CA ILE A 112 -7.71 3.13 10.98
C ILE A 112 -9.18 3.45 11.24
N ASP A 113 -9.44 4.53 11.97
CA ASP A 113 -10.79 5.04 12.19
C ASP A 113 -10.83 6.58 12.19
N SER A 114 -12.03 7.13 12.36
CA SER A 114 -12.27 8.58 12.30
C SER A 114 -11.63 9.38 13.44
N SER A 115 -11.09 8.72 14.48
CA SER A 115 -10.31 9.40 15.52
C SER A 115 -8.88 9.71 15.06
N MET A 116 -8.38 9.00 14.04
CA MET A 116 -7.04 9.16 13.50
C MET A 116 -6.98 10.07 12.28
N VAL A 117 -8.01 10.01 11.43
CA VAL A 117 -8.07 10.75 10.16
C VAL A 117 -9.52 11.09 9.81
N ASP A 118 -9.74 12.24 9.18
CA ASP A 118 -11.05 12.61 8.66
C ASP A 118 -11.39 11.75 7.43
N LEU A 119 -12.17 10.69 7.67
CA LEU A 119 -12.57 9.74 6.63
C LEU A 119 -13.54 10.32 5.59
N SER A 120 -14.15 11.48 5.85
CA SER A 120 -15.06 12.13 4.89
C SER A 120 -14.36 12.64 3.64
N GLN A 121 -13.02 12.72 3.68
CA GLN A 121 -12.18 13.13 2.55
C GLN A 121 -11.98 11.99 1.52
N PHE A 122 -12.48 10.79 1.81
CA PHE A 122 -12.31 9.62 0.97
C PHE A 122 -13.66 9.08 0.50
N ASP A 123 -13.64 8.42 -0.67
CA ASP A 123 -14.81 7.69 -1.16
C ASP A 123 -15.07 6.46 -0.26
N ALA A 124 -16.28 6.40 0.31
CA ALA A 124 -16.63 5.38 1.30
C ALA A 124 -16.68 3.97 0.69
N ASP A 125 -17.13 3.85 -0.56
CA ASP A 125 -17.14 2.56 -1.26
C ASP A 125 -15.73 2.11 -1.60
N PHE A 126 -14.83 3.05 -1.92
CA PHE A 126 -13.42 2.75 -2.14
C PHE A 126 -12.76 2.22 -0.86
N LEU A 127 -12.93 2.92 0.27
CA LEU A 127 -12.40 2.48 1.56
C LEU A 127 -12.90 1.07 1.92
N LYS A 128 -14.20 0.83 1.72
CA LYS A 128 -14.84 -0.44 2.01
C LYS A 128 -14.36 -1.58 1.09
N ASN A 129 -14.24 -1.33 -0.20
CA ASN A 129 -13.99 -2.39 -1.18
C ASN A 129 -12.50 -2.69 -1.37
N TYR A 130 -11.62 -1.72 -1.12
CA TYR A 130 -10.20 -1.83 -1.47
C TYR A 130 -9.23 -1.64 -0.31
N CYS A 131 -9.66 -1.02 0.79
CA CYS A 131 -8.81 -0.74 1.95
C CYS A 131 -9.22 -1.49 3.22
N THR A 132 -10.33 -2.24 3.17
CA THR A 132 -10.89 -2.94 4.31
C THR A 132 -10.70 -4.45 4.16
N TYR A 133 -10.26 -5.10 5.23
CA TYR A 133 -10.18 -6.57 5.31
C TYR A 133 -10.79 -7.03 6.64
N GLU A 134 -11.68 -8.03 6.58
CA GLU A 134 -12.42 -8.55 7.76
C GLU A 134 -13.08 -7.45 8.61
N GLY A 135 -13.63 -6.42 7.96
CA GLY A 135 -14.32 -5.31 8.62
C GLY A 135 -13.40 -4.26 9.26
N LYS A 136 -12.08 -4.41 9.15
CA LYS A 136 -11.10 -3.43 9.61
C LYS A 136 -10.58 -2.61 8.44
N LEU A 137 -10.61 -1.28 8.55
CA LEU A 137 -9.93 -0.39 7.61
C LEU A 137 -8.42 -0.45 7.90
N LEU A 138 -7.64 -1.01 6.98
CA LEU A 138 -6.22 -1.32 7.19
C LEU A 138 -5.27 -0.47 6.34
N GLY A 139 -5.80 0.47 5.56
CA GLY A 139 -5.02 1.37 4.73
C GLY A 139 -5.84 2.57 4.26
N LEU A 140 -5.15 3.56 3.70
CA LEU A 140 -5.77 4.72 3.07
C LEU A 140 -5.31 4.81 1.61
N PRO A 141 -6.20 5.19 0.68
CA PRO A 141 -5.80 5.39 -0.70
C PRO A 141 -4.90 6.61 -0.82
N THR A 142 -3.77 6.44 -1.51
CA THR A 142 -2.88 7.55 -1.90
C THR A 142 -3.13 8.03 -3.32
N GLY A 143 -3.95 7.28 -4.07
CA GLY A 143 -4.36 7.58 -5.43
C GLY A 143 -5.03 6.37 -6.08
N THR A 144 -5.64 6.59 -7.23
CA THR A 144 -6.21 5.56 -8.10
C THR A 144 -5.53 5.61 -9.45
N ASN A 145 -5.35 4.46 -10.08
CA ASN A 145 -4.91 4.37 -11.46
C ASN A 145 -5.97 3.67 -12.32
N VAL A 146 -5.79 3.75 -13.63
CA VAL A 146 -6.61 3.06 -14.61
C VAL A 146 -5.70 2.46 -15.68
N ASN A 147 -6.11 1.34 -16.26
CA ASN A 147 -5.40 0.79 -17.41
C ASN A 147 -5.58 1.73 -18.60
N THR A 148 -4.47 2.09 -19.25
CA THR A 148 -4.46 2.95 -20.44
C THR A 148 -3.54 2.37 -21.49
N LEU A 149 -3.88 2.60 -22.76
CA LEU A 149 -2.98 2.34 -23.87
C LEU A 149 -2.15 3.58 -24.13
N ILE A 150 -0.85 3.48 -23.91
CA ILE A 150 0.11 4.54 -24.24
C ILE A 150 0.81 4.15 -25.53
N VAL A 151 0.83 5.06 -26.50
CA VAL A 151 1.50 4.88 -27.78
C VAL A 151 2.57 5.94 -27.98
N ASP A 152 3.61 5.63 -28.76
CA ASP A 152 4.61 6.59 -29.20
C ASP A 152 4.21 7.16 -30.58
N PRO A 153 3.77 8.44 -30.65
CA PRO A 153 3.35 9.05 -31.91
C PRO A 153 4.44 9.09 -32.98
N ALA A 154 5.71 9.27 -32.58
CA ALA A 154 6.82 9.35 -33.51
C ALA A 154 7.12 7.97 -34.10
N MET A 155 7.09 6.92 -33.27
CA MET A 155 7.22 5.54 -33.73
C MET A 155 6.09 5.18 -34.70
N LEU A 156 4.83 5.45 -34.35
CA LEU A 156 3.69 5.18 -35.22
C LEU A 156 3.79 5.91 -36.57
N SER A 157 4.12 7.20 -36.53
CA SER A 157 4.28 8.02 -37.74
C SER A 157 5.39 7.48 -38.65
N SER A 158 6.48 6.94 -38.09
CA SER A 158 7.59 6.36 -38.87
C SER A 158 7.18 5.13 -39.70
N PHE A 159 6.14 4.41 -39.28
CA PHE A 159 5.55 3.29 -40.01
C PHE A 159 4.32 3.69 -40.84
N GLY A 160 4.04 4.99 -40.96
CA GLY A 160 2.90 5.53 -41.69
C GLY A 160 1.56 5.20 -41.03
N ILE A 161 1.49 5.31 -39.70
CA ILE A 161 0.27 5.12 -38.90
C ILE A 161 -0.08 6.47 -38.26
N ASP A 162 -1.34 6.90 -38.37
CA ASP A 162 -1.81 8.13 -37.72
C ASP A 162 -1.77 7.96 -36.19
N PRO A 163 -1.04 8.83 -35.45
CA PRO A 163 -1.02 8.78 -33.99
C PRO A 163 -2.39 8.95 -33.33
N ASN A 164 -3.37 9.52 -34.04
CA ASN A 164 -4.74 9.72 -33.54
C ASN A 164 -5.66 8.53 -33.85
N THR A 165 -5.10 7.41 -34.33
CA THR A 165 -5.86 6.18 -34.58
C THR A 165 -6.61 5.75 -33.32
N VAL A 166 -7.92 5.53 -33.45
CA VAL A 166 -8.72 4.91 -32.38
C VAL A 166 -8.42 3.42 -32.38
N TRP A 167 -7.78 2.93 -31.31
CA TRP A 167 -7.32 1.55 -31.22
C TRP A 167 -8.47 0.58 -30.92
N THR A 168 -8.48 -0.52 -31.69
CA THR A 168 -9.34 -1.70 -31.53
C THR A 168 -8.44 -2.93 -31.53
N TRP A 169 -8.92 -4.05 -31.00
CA TRP A 169 -8.14 -5.30 -31.01
C TRP A 169 -7.71 -5.70 -32.44
N ASP A 170 -8.59 -5.50 -33.42
CA ASP A 170 -8.31 -5.82 -34.82
C ASP A 170 -7.23 -4.93 -35.45
N ASN A 171 -7.30 -3.61 -35.21
CA ASN A 171 -6.30 -2.70 -35.79
C ASN A 171 -4.96 -2.75 -35.04
N ILE A 172 -4.94 -3.07 -33.74
CA ILE A 172 -3.70 -3.35 -33.02
C ILE A 172 -2.94 -4.51 -33.69
N ILE A 173 -3.64 -5.61 -33.99
CA ILE A 173 -3.03 -6.79 -34.62
C ILE A 173 -2.58 -6.44 -36.05
N THR A 174 -3.42 -5.73 -36.80
CA THR A 174 -3.14 -5.38 -38.20
C THR A 174 -1.95 -4.43 -38.31
N GLU A 175 -1.93 -3.34 -37.54
CA GLU A 175 -0.83 -2.38 -37.53
C GLU A 175 0.44 -2.99 -36.91
N GLY A 176 0.31 -3.83 -35.88
CA GLY A 176 1.45 -4.57 -35.32
C GLY A 176 2.14 -5.49 -36.33
N ARG A 177 1.36 -6.17 -37.20
CA ARG A 177 1.91 -6.96 -38.32
C ARG A 177 2.61 -6.07 -39.34
N LYS A 178 2.06 -4.89 -39.65
CA LYS A 178 2.67 -3.92 -40.57
C LYS A 178 3.99 -3.38 -40.03
N ILE A 179 4.05 -3.02 -38.75
CA ILE A 179 5.27 -2.59 -38.06
C ILE A 179 6.33 -3.69 -38.19
N ASN A 180 6.00 -4.93 -37.80
CA ASN A 180 6.96 -6.04 -37.87
C ASN A 180 7.37 -6.41 -39.30
N ALA A 181 6.51 -6.21 -40.29
CA ALA A 181 6.84 -6.47 -41.69
C ALA A 181 7.88 -5.48 -42.24
N GLN A 182 7.84 -4.22 -41.78
CA GLN A 182 8.79 -3.17 -42.16
C GLN A 182 10.09 -3.26 -41.36
N ASP A 183 10.01 -3.58 -40.06
CA ASP A 183 11.16 -3.74 -39.19
C ASP A 183 10.97 -4.92 -38.24
N LYS A 184 11.83 -5.95 -38.38
CA LYS A 184 11.77 -7.17 -37.57
C LYS A 184 12.18 -6.97 -36.11
N THR A 185 12.72 -5.80 -35.77
CA THR A 185 13.09 -5.41 -34.41
C THR A 185 12.04 -4.51 -33.75
N ALA A 186 11.07 -3.99 -34.51
CA ALA A 186 9.99 -3.17 -34.01
C ALA A 186 8.72 -4.00 -33.73
N TYR A 187 8.03 -3.64 -32.64
CA TYR A 187 6.82 -4.30 -32.17
C TYR A 187 5.82 -3.24 -31.68
N PHE A 188 4.52 -3.48 -31.88
CA PHE A 188 3.48 -2.59 -31.36
C PHE A 188 3.41 -2.60 -29.83
N SER A 189 3.58 -3.77 -29.23
CA SER A 189 3.56 -3.97 -27.78
C SER A 189 4.55 -5.06 -27.40
N GLY A 190 5.08 -4.98 -26.18
CA GLY A 190 5.81 -6.08 -25.55
C GLY A 190 4.88 -7.22 -25.14
N ALA A 191 5.46 -8.34 -24.75
CA ALA A 191 4.72 -9.56 -24.40
C ALA A 191 5.16 -10.11 -23.03
N THR A 192 5.51 -9.23 -22.08
CA THR A 192 5.82 -9.66 -20.71
C THR A 192 4.55 -10.19 -20.04
N PRO A 193 4.64 -11.08 -19.03
CA PRO A 193 3.48 -11.61 -18.33
C PRO A 193 2.55 -10.52 -17.79
N ASP A 194 3.09 -9.41 -17.28
CA ASP A 194 2.29 -8.28 -16.80
C ASP A 194 1.52 -7.60 -17.93
N ILE A 195 2.17 -7.33 -19.08
CA ILE A 195 1.50 -6.76 -20.24
C ILE A 195 0.39 -7.72 -20.70
N MET A 196 0.69 -9.01 -20.85
CA MET A 196 -0.32 -9.99 -21.26
C MET A 196 -1.52 -10.02 -20.31
N ARG A 197 -1.30 -9.94 -18.99
CA ARG A 197 -2.35 -9.87 -18.00
C ARG A 197 -3.27 -8.66 -18.24
N TYR A 198 -2.70 -7.46 -18.36
CA TYR A 198 -3.49 -6.24 -18.59
C TYR A 198 -4.24 -6.27 -19.93
N TRP A 199 -3.61 -6.79 -20.98
CA TRP A 199 -4.26 -6.96 -22.29
C TRP A 199 -5.44 -7.91 -22.20
N PHE A 200 -5.24 -9.07 -21.58
CA PHE A 200 -6.28 -10.11 -21.51
C PHE A 200 -7.45 -9.70 -20.59
N GLU A 201 -7.17 -9.10 -19.43
CA GLU A 201 -8.21 -8.60 -18.52
C GLU A 201 -9.10 -7.57 -19.22
N VAL A 202 -8.52 -6.59 -19.91
CA VAL A 202 -9.28 -5.56 -20.65
C VAL A 202 -10.05 -6.17 -21.82
N TYR A 203 -9.45 -7.11 -22.55
CA TYR A 203 -10.09 -7.78 -23.67
C TYR A 203 -11.34 -8.55 -23.23
N ILE A 204 -11.22 -9.39 -22.19
CA ILE A 204 -12.34 -10.14 -21.65
C ILE A 204 -13.38 -9.19 -21.06
N ALA A 205 -12.96 -8.11 -20.38
CA ALA A 205 -13.88 -7.13 -19.82
C ALA A 205 -14.78 -6.48 -20.88
N GLN A 206 -14.21 -6.17 -22.05
CA GLN A 206 -14.95 -5.58 -23.16
C GLN A 206 -15.86 -6.58 -23.88
N LEU A 207 -15.45 -7.85 -23.96
CA LEU A 207 -16.24 -8.88 -24.65
C LEU A 207 -17.38 -9.45 -23.79
N ALA A 208 -17.10 -9.72 -22.52
CA ALA A 208 -18.00 -10.47 -21.64
C ALA A 208 -18.64 -9.60 -20.55
N GLY A 209 -18.27 -8.31 -20.47
CA GLY A 209 -18.60 -7.46 -19.32
C GLY A 209 -17.59 -7.64 -18.19
N ALA A 210 -17.90 -7.12 -16.99
CA ALA A 210 -16.94 -7.02 -15.89
C ALA A 210 -16.22 -8.35 -15.57
N VAL A 211 -14.89 -8.30 -15.53
CA VAL A 211 -14.04 -9.35 -14.94
C VAL A 211 -13.89 -8.99 -13.46
N VAL A 212 -14.43 -9.84 -12.58
CA VAL A 212 -14.29 -9.72 -11.12
C VAL A 212 -12.94 -10.26 -10.69
#